data_AF-A0A7R9CY54-F1
#
_entry.id   AF-A0A7R9CY54-F1
#
_cell.length_a   1.000
_cell.length_b   1.000
_cell.length_c   1.000
_cell.angle_alpha   90.00
_cell.angle_beta   90.00
_cell.angle_gamma   90.00
#
_symmetry.space_group_name_H-M   'P 1'
#
loop_
_entity.id
_entity.type
_entity.pdbx_description
1 polymer ?
#
loop_
_entity_poly.entity_id
_entity_poly.type
_entity_poly.pdbx_seq_one_letter_code
_entity_poly.pdbx_strand_id
1 'polypeptide(L)'
;MDKPELSKINVETDLPNFPPGPLDQYRAQASFDWKRMKLFIEDERLLKFKPLTLIILLYEYDASLSLKYAIPFGFFFNALLALGQPKHLEFLDAANKEEISGCYALTEVAHGTNAKKMQTTATFDVKTQQFILHSAGFEAAKCWAGSLGKAATHGTVFAQLVTPDGVCHGLHAFIVPLRDPNTLLVHPGIIIGDMGEKLGLNAVDNGFAIFNQYRIPKDNLLNKIGSVTPSGQYVSPVKDSRKRFDRNTVHTTLLSLDREEHSPHYTAVTGQRGTQFTHYTDVTGRKLTLLLLVIVLQQWRLFPYIAAAFALKVYSEYSLKILVEFNIALMLNKRSDHMNNLGAEIHALQSSAKPLCSWTAQHGIQECREACGGHGYLSCESEIFPGHTNN
;
A
#
# COMPACT_ATOMS: atom_id res chain seq x y z
N MET A 1 -4.23 -8.55 33.84
CA MET A 1 -3.24 -8.71 32.75
C MET A 1 -2.65 -7.34 32.51
N ASP A 2 -1.43 -7.12 32.97
CA ASP A 2 -0.75 -5.84 32.85
C ASP A 2 -0.51 -5.51 31.38
N LYS A 3 -0.87 -4.28 30.99
CA LYS A 3 -0.56 -3.75 29.65
C LYS A 3 0.96 -3.80 29.48
N PRO A 4 1.49 -4.33 28.36
CA PRO A 4 2.92 -4.24 28.10
C PRO A 4 3.32 -2.76 28.10
N GLU A 5 4.25 -2.37 28.98
CA GLU A 5 4.85 -1.03 28.94
C GLU A 5 5.58 -0.89 27.61
N LEU A 6 4.97 -0.12 26.71
CA LEU A 6 5.64 0.43 25.53
C LEU A 6 6.74 1.37 26.03
N SER A 7 7.95 1.27 25.46
CA SER A 7 9.06 2.16 25.81
C SER A 7 8.65 3.62 25.61
N LYS A 8 8.63 4.41 26.68
CA LYS A 8 8.28 5.84 26.64
C LYS A 8 9.25 6.60 25.74
N ILE A 9 8.72 7.34 24.76
CA ILE A 9 9.49 8.32 23.98
C ILE A 9 10.23 9.28 24.93
N ASN A 10 11.54 9.47 24.73
CA ASN A 10 12.30 10.46 25.47
C ASN A 10 12.25 11.80 24.72
N VAL A 11 11.48 12.73 25.29
CA VAL A 11 11.16 14.05 24.73
C VAL A 11 12.41 14.86 24.36
N GLU A 12 13.51 14.66 25.07
CA GLU A 12 14.75 15.42 24.85
C GLU A 12 15.59 14.87 23.70
N THR A 13 15.57 13.54 23.48
CA THR A 13 16.43 12.88 22.48
C THR A 13 15.71 12.60 21.17
N ASP A 14 14.40 12.36 21.21
CA ASP A 14 13.66 11.80 20.08
C ASP A 14 12.94 12.88 19.24
N LEU A 15 12.84 14.11 19.77
CA LEU A 15 12.29 15.27 19.06
C LEU A 15 13.38 16.33 18.85
N PRO A 16 13.82 16.57 17.59
CA PRO A 16 14.83 17.57 17.31
C PRO A 16 14.34 18.97 17.70
N ASN A 17 15.27 19.79 18.18
CA ASN A 17 15.00 21.22 18.40
C ASN A 17 14.69 21.90 17.06
N PHE A 18 13.89 22.97 17.09
CA PHE A 18 13.71 23.80 15.91
C PHE A 18 15.07 24.38 15.46
N PRO A 19 15.29 24.53 14.15
CA PRO A 19 16.46 25.23 13.66
C PRO A 19 16.46 26.68 14.17
N PRO A 20 17.64 27.23 14.50
CA PRO A 20 17.75 28.60 15.02
C PRO A 20 17.28 29.60 13.97
N GLY A 21 16.60 30.66 14.40
CA GLY A 21 16.06 31.66 13.49
C GLY A 21 15.40 32.87 14.16
N PRO A 22 14.86 33.82 13.37
CA PRO A 22 14.31 35.09 13.85
C PRO A 22 13.17 34.95 14.87
N LEU A 23 12.57 33.75 14.94
CA LEU A 23 11.46 33.45 15.84
C LEU A 23 11.89 32.92 17.22
N ASP A 24 13.18 32.66 17.45
CA ASP A 24 13.68 32.06 18.69
C ASP A 24 13.39 32.93 19.92
N GLN A 25 13.48 34.25 19.79
CA GLN A 25 13.14 35.18 20.87
C GLN A 25 11.68 35.05 21.33
N TYR A 26 10.76 34.71 20.41
CA TYR A 26 9.35 34.53 20.73
C TYR A 26 9.10 33.13 21.30
N ARG A 27 9.78 32.09 20.77
CA ARG A 27 9.70 30.72 21.30
C ARG A 27 10.22 30.62 22.73
N ALA A 28 11.28 31.37 23.07
CA ALA A 28 11.83 31.45 24.42
C ALA A 28 10.87 32.10 25.44
N GLN A 29 9.86 32.85 24.97
CA GLN A 29 8.82 33.45 25.82
C GLN A 29 7.65 32.50 26.08
N ALA A 30 7.59 31.34 25.42
CA ALA A 30 6.53 30.37 25.64
C ALA A 30 6.58 29.86 27.10
N SER A 31 5.45 29.95 27.80
CA SER A 31 5.32 29.49 29.19
C SER A 31 5.17 27.96 29.33
N PHE A 32 5.28 27.23 28.22
CA PHE A 32 5.09 25.78 28.16
C PHE A 32 6.14 25.14 27.25
N ASP A 33 6.47 23.88 27.54
CA ASP A 33 7.36 23.07 26.72
C ASP A 33 6.60 22.58 25.47
N TRP A 34 6.96 23.09 24.31
CA TRP A 34 6.31 22.74 23.04
C TRP A 34 6.48 21.27 22.67
N LYS A 35 7.56 20.59 23.09
CA LYS A 35 7.77 19.17 22.81
C LYS A 35 6.82 18.34 23.66
N ARG A 36 6.65 18.69 24.94
CA ARG A 36 5.62 18.08 25.81
C ARG A 36 4.21 18.38 25.32
N MET A 37 3.94 19.61 24.86
CA MET A 37 2.65 19.96 24.25
C MET A 37 2.42 19.16 22.97
N LYS A 38 3.44 18.97 22.14
CA LYS A 38 3.36 18.16 20.92
C LYS A 38 3.06 16.69 21.23
N LEU A 39 3.66 16.09 22.27
CA LEU A 39 3.31 14.75 22.75
C LEU A 39 1.91 14.66 23.38
N PHE A 40 1.42 15.76 23.95
CA PHE A 40 0.07 15.86 24.50
C PHE A 40 -1.00 15.98 23.40
N ILE A 41 -0.71 16.74 22.35
CA ILE A 41 -1.59 16.94 21.18
C ILE A 41 -1.51 15.74 20.21
N GLU A 42 -0.29 15.26 19.97
CA GLU A 42 0.03 14.11 19.13
C GLU A 42 0.51 12.98 20.05
N ASP A 43 -0.42 12.13 20.51
CA ASP A 43 -0.09 10.91 21.27
C ASP A 43 1.05 10.13 20.58
N GLU A 44 1.83 9.35 21.34
CA GLU A 44 2.89 8.48 20.81
C GLU A 44 2.36 7.55 19.70
N ARG A 45 1.08 7.19 19.77
CA ARG A 45 0.36 6.50 18.69
C ARG A 45 0.23 7.38 17.43
N LEU A 46 -0.22 8.63 17.55
CA LEU A 46 -0.33 9.56 16.41
C LEU A 46 1.02 9.85 15.74
N LEU A 47 2.12 9.97 16.51
CA LEU A 47 3.47 10.10 15.94
C LEU A 47 3.92 8.84 15.18
N LYS A 48 3.53 7.65 15.65
CA LYS A 48 3.80 6.36 14.98
C LYS A 48 2.89 6.09 13.77
N PHE A 49 1.67 6.64 13.77
CA PHE A 49 0.66 6.42 12.71
C PHE A 49 0.48 7.60 11.75
N LYS A 50 1.23 8.70 11.92
CA LYS A 50 1.21 9.88 11.04
C LYS A 50 1.26 9.55 9.55
N PRO A 51 2.14 8.63 9.08
CA PRO A 51 2.17 8.24 7.67
C PRO A 51 0.87 7.54 7.23
N LEU A 52 0.30 6.67 8.06
CA LEU A 52 -0.95 5.96 7.76
C LEU A 52 -2.14 6.92 7.73
N THR A 53 -2.26 7.81 8.72
CA THR A 53 -3.30 8.85 8.74
C THR A 53 -3.16 9.79 7.54
N LEU A 54 -1.94 10.14 7.14
CA LEU A 54 -1.71 10.94 5.94
C LEU A 54 -2.16 10.21 4.68
N ILE A 55 -1.87 8.93 4.53
CA ILE A 55 -2.32 8.11 3.38
C ILE A 55 -3.85 8.12 3.27
N ILE A 56 -4.54 7.93 4.39
CA ILE A 56 -6.01 7.94 4.48
C ILE A 56 -6.55 9.32 4.08
N LEU A 57 -6.02 10.40 4.67
CA LEU A 57 -6.45 11.77 4.35
C LEU A 57 -6.17 12.16 2.90
N LEU A 58 -5.03 11.74 2.35
CA LEU A 58 -4.72 11.95 0.94
C LEU A 58 -5.67 11.19 0.03
N TYR A 59 -6.15 10.01 0.45
CA TYR A 59 -7.07 9.21 -0.36
C TYR A 59 -8.42 9.91 -0.53
N GLU A 60 -8.89 10.57 0.53
CA GLU A 60 -10.08 11.42 0.49
C GLU A 60 -9.92 12.63 -0.43
N TYR A 61 -8.69 13.05 -0.77
CA TYR A 61 -8.48 14.17 -1.67
C TYR A 61 -8.20 13.72 -3.10
N ASP A 62 -7.20 12.84 -3.26
CA ASP A 62 -6.80 12.23 -4.52
C ASP A 62 -6.25 10.82 -4.25
N ALA A 63 -7.01 9.81 -4.68
CA ALA A 63 -6.64 8.42 -4.54
C ALA A 63 -5.29 8.09 -5.22
N SER A 64 -4.97 8.72 -6.35
CA SER A 64 -3.70 8.52 -7.05
C SER A 64 -2.52 9.02 -6.22
N LEU A 65 -2.64 10.21 -5.63
CA LEU A 65 -1.62 10.81 -4.78
C LEU A 65 -1.39 9.97 -3.51
N SER A 66 -2.48 9.51 -2.89
CA SER A 66 -2.41 8.58 -1.76
C SER A 66 -1.63 7.31 -2.11
N LEU A 67 -1.95 6.65 -3.23
CA LEU A 67 -1.20 5.47 -3.66
C LEU A 67 0.25 5.79 -3.99
N LYS A 68 0.51 6.93 -4.63
CA LYS A 68 1.85 7.35 -5.01
C LYS A 68 2.76 7.51 -3.78
N TYR A 69 2.20 8.02 -2.68
CA TYR A 69 2.87 8.10 -1.39
C TYR A 69 2.95 6.73 -0.67
N ALA A 70 1.88 5.94 -0.69
CA ALA A 70 1.81 4.66 0.00
C ALA A 70 2.75 3.59 -0.58
N ILE A 71 3.10 3.63 -1.86
CA ILE A 71 3.95 2.60 -2.48
C ILE A 71 5.37 2.58 -1.88
N PRO A 72 6.13 3.69 -1.84
CA PRO A 72 7.43 3.70 -1.17
C PRO A 72 7.32 3.40 0.33
N PHE A 73 6.50 4.14 1.07
CA PHE A 73 6.46 4.07 2.54
C PHE A 73 5.66 2.89 3.11
N GLY A 74 4.71 2.36 2.35
CA GLY A 74 3.88 1.22 2.73
C GLY A 74 4.42 -0.08 2.15
N PHE A 75 4.54 -0.18 0.83
CA PHE A 75 4.84 -1.48 0.20
C PHE A 75 6.33 -1.84 0.28
N PHE A 76 7.21 -0.94 -0.14
CA PHE A 76 8.64 -1.20 -0.16
C PHE A 76 9.21 -1.34 1.27
N PHE A 77 8.86 -0.43 2.17
CA PHE A 77 9.25 -0.48 3.58
C PHE A 77 8.76 -1.74 4.30
N ASN A 78 7.47 -2.10 4.16
CA ASN A 78 6.96 -3.28 4.85
C ASN A 78 7.62 -4.57 4.36
N ALA A 79 8.00 -4.65 3.08
CA ALA A 79 8.76 -5.78 2.58
C ALA A 79 10.15 -5.89 3.24
N LEU A 80 10.86 -4.77 3.39
CA LEU A 80 12.13 -4.70 4.11
C LEU A 80 11.99 -5.16 5.57
N LEU A 81 11.00 -4.67 6.30
CA LEU A 81 10.76 -5.05 7.69
C LEU A 81 10.34 -6.52 7.84
N ALA A 82 9.46 -6.99 6.94
CA ALA A 82 8.91 -8.33 6.98
C ALA A 82 9.93 -9.40 6.60
N LEU A 83 10.70 -9.18 5.54
CA LEU A 83 11.58 -10.18 4.92
C LEU A 83 13.08 -9.90 5.12
N GLY A 84 13.45 -8.69 5.54
CA GLY A 84 14.83 -8.32 5.80
C GLY A 84 15.36 -8.77 7.17
N GLN A 85 16.68 -8.81 7.23
CA GLN A 85 17.54 -8.85 8.42
C GLN A 85 18.11 -7.45 8.74
N PRO A 86 18.72 -7.21 9.93
CA PRO A 86 19.26 -5.91 10.32
C PRO A 86 20.20 -5.24 9.30
N LYS A 87 20.95 -6.03 8.52
CA LYS A 87 21.82 -5.50 7.45
C LYS A 87 21.07 -4.68 6.38
N HIS A 88 19.78 -4.92 6.18
CA HIS A 88 18.99 -4.18 5.17
C HIS A 88 18.38 -2.88 5.72
N LEU A 89 18.60 -2.56 7.00
CA LEU A 89 18.10 -1.32 7.60
C LEU A 89 18.69 -0.08 6.93
N GLU A 90 19.87 -0.18 6.30
CA GLU A 90 20.45 0.91 5.52
C GLU A 90 19.53 1.39 4.39
N PHE A 91 18.79 0.49 3.73
CA PHE A 91 17.82 0.85 2.69
C PHE A 91 16.59 1.56 3.29
N LEU A 92 16.21 1.18 4.51
CA LEU A 92 15.12 1.84 5.24
C LEU A 92 15.52 3.28 5.60
N ASP A 93 16.74 3.45 6.10
CA ASP A 93 17.28 4.76 6.46
C ASP A 93 17.44 5.67 5.24
N ALA A 94 17.98 5.15 4.15
CA ALA A 94 18.10 5.89 2.89
C ALA A 94 16.72 6.31 2.35
N ALA A 95 15.72 5.43 2.43
CA ALA A 95 14.38 5.74 1.96
C ALA A 95 13.66 6.76 2.87
N ASN A 96 13.89 6.71 4.19
CA ASN A 96 13.39 7.72 5.14
C ASN A 96 14.00 9.11 4.91
N LYS A 97 15.24 9.17 4.42
CA LYS A 97 15.93 10.42 4.07
C LYS A 97 15.61 10.88 2.64
N GLU A 98 14.72 10.17 1.94
CA GLU A 98 14.36 10.43 0.54
C GLU A 98 15.55 10.31 -0.44
N GLU A 99 16.63 9.64 -0.03
CA GLU A 99 17.80 9.37 -0.88
C GLU A 99 17.48 8.28 -1.91
N ILE A 100 16.54 7.39 -1.59
CA ILE A 100 16.02 6.37 -2.51
C ILE A 100 14.49 6.31 -2.47
N SER A 101 13.88 5.89 -3.57
CA SER A 101 12.43 5.65 -3.67
C SER A 101 12.16 4.24 -4.16
N GLY A 102 11.20 3.57 -3.52
CA GLY A 102 10.93 2.15 -3.72
C GLY A 102 9.69 1.86 -4.55
N CYS A 103 9.73 0.78 -5.33
CA CYS A 103 8.54 0.10 -5.86
C CYS A 103 8.43 -1.34 -5.33
N TYR A 104 7.26 -1.94 -5.51
CA TYR A 104 6.99 -3.34 -5.18
C TYR A 104 6.67 -4.14 -6.45
N ALA A 105 7.63 -4.96 -6.90
CA ALA A 105 7.60 -5.68 -8.17
C ALA A 105 7.44 -7.19 -7.97
N LEU A 106 6.18 -7.61 -7.78
CA LEU A 106 5.79 -9.01 -7.71
C LEU A 106 5.23 -9.51 -9.04
N THR A 107 4.13 -8.89 -9.48
CA THR A 107 3.34 -9.25 -10.66
C THR A 107 4.16 -9.27 -11.94
N GLU A 108 3.90 -10.26 -12.79
CA GLU A 108 4.43 -10.38 -14.13
C GLU A 108 3.30 -10.40 -15.16
N VAL A 109 3.62 -10.12 -16.42
CA VAL A 109 2.64 -10.10 -17.52
C VAL A 109 1.83 -11.39 -17.59
N ALA A 110 2.47 -12.56 -17.47
CA ALA A 110 1.78 -13.85 -17.52
C ALA A 110 1.19 -14.31 -16.17
N HIS A 111 1.63 -13.72 -15.06
CA HIS A 111 1.31 -14.20 -13.72
C HIS A 111 1.01 -13.06 -12.75
N GLY A 112 -0.24 -12.97 -12.32
CA GLY A 112 -0.67 -12.16 -11.17
C GLY A 112 -1.16 -13.04 -10.02
N THR A 113 -2.30 -13.70 -10.22
CA THR A 113 -2.95 -14.54 -9.19
C THR A 113 -2.06 -15.70 -8.72
N ASN A 114 -1.36 -16.37 -9.63
CA ASN A 114 -0.51 -17.51 -9.29
C ASN A 114 0.95 -17.09 -9.12
N ALA A 115 1.26 -16.44 -7.99
CA ALA A 115 2.61 -15.97 -7.68
C ALA A 115 3.67 -17.08 -7.58
N LYS A 116 3.28 -18.36 -7.45
CA LYS A 116 4.24 -19.48 -7.49
C LYS A 116 4.86 -19.68 -8.86
N LYS A 117 4.17 -19.24 -9.91
CA LYS A 117 4.58 -19.43 -11.31
C LYS A 117 5.32 -18.24 -11.92
N MET A 118 5.61 -17.19 -11.15
CA MET A 118 6.48 -16.10 -11.61
C MET A 118 7.75 -16.68 -12.24
N GLN A 119 8.19 -16.10 -13.35
CA GLN A 119 9.20 -16.64 -14.25
C GLN A 119 10.52 -15.88 -14.14
N THR A 120 10.54 -14.66 -13.60
CA THR A 120 11.80 -13.95 -13.34
C THR A 120 12.67 -14.81 -12.42
N THR A 121 13.92 -15.07 -12.81
CA THR A 121 14.87 -15.86 -12.03
C THR A 121 15.92 -14.98 -11.37
N ALA A 122 16.42 -15.40 -10.21
CA ALA A 122 17.61 -14.85 -9.57
C ALA A 122 18.58 -16.00 -9.28
N THR A 123 19.57 -16.18 -10.16
CA THR A 123 20.53 -17.29 -10.08
C THR A 123 21.76 -16.84 -9.30
N PHE A 124 22.16 -17.61 -8.28
CA PHE A 124 23.31 -17.28 -7.45
C PHE A 124 24.64 -17.67 -8.13
N ASP A 125 25.55 -16.72 -8.25
CA ASP A 125 26.90 -16.89 -8.77
C ASP A 125 27.91 -16.89 -7.60
N VAL A 126 28.47 -18.07 -7.31
CA VAL A 126 29.45 -18.27 -6.23
C VAL A 126 30.74 -17.50 -6.48
N LYS A 127 31.15 -17.32 -7.74
CA LYS A 127 32.44 -16.70 -8.06
C LYS A 127 32.43 -15.21 -7.73
N THR A 128 31.33 -14.53 -8.06
CA THR A 128 31.20 -13.09 -7.84
C THR A 128 30.41 -12.73 -6.59
N GLN A 129 29.82 -13.71 -5.90
CA GLN A 129 28.92 -13.51 -4.76
C GLN A 129 27.76 -12.56 -5.10
N GLN A 130 27.14 -12.81 -6.25
CA GLN A 130 26.03 -12.00 -6.77
C GLN A 130 24.85 -12.88 -7.16
N PHE A 131 23.66 -12.29 -7.21
CA PHE A 131 22.52 -12.84 -7.91
C PHE A 131 22.43 -12.24 -9.32
N ILE A 132 22.13 -13.08 -10.30
CA ILE A 132 21.90 -12.70 -11.69
C ILE A 132 20.38 -12.76 -11.93
N LEU A 133 19.77 -11.59 -12.08
CA LEU A 133 18.35 -11.45 -12.39
C LEU A 133 18.11 -11.52 -13.89
N HIS A 134 17.13 -12.32 -14.29
CA HIS A 134 16.77 -12.49 -15.69
C HIS A 134 15.28 -12.73 -15.90
N SER A 135 14.74 -12.09 -16.92
CA SER A 135 13.41 -12.32 -17.48
C SER A 135 13.58 -13.01 -18.83
N ALA A 136 13.16 -14.29 -18.93
CA ALA A 136 13.37 -15.10 -20.14
C ALA A 136 12.62 -14.58 -21.38
N GLY A 137 11.61 -13.74 -21.19
CA GLY A 137 10.82 -13.12 -22.25
C GLY A 137 9.85 -12.09 -21.68
N PHE A 138 9.00 -11.52 -22.54
CA PHE A 138 8.02 -10.49 -22.16
C PHE A 138 7.00 -10.99 -21.14
N GLU A 139 6.63 -12.28 -21.18
CA GLU A 139 5.74 -12.89 -20.19
C GLU A 139 6.26 -12.78 -18.74
N ALA A 140 7.59 -12.81 -18.58
CA ALA A 140 8.28 -12.67 -17.30
C ALA A 140 8.58 -11.21 -16.93
N ALA A 141 8.19 -10.24 -17.77
CA ALA A 141 8.36 -8.84 -17.45
C ALA A 141 7.54 -8.51 -16.20
N LYS A 142 8.16 -7.87 -15.21
CA LYS A 142 7.42 -7.28 -14.11
C LYS A 142 6.47 -6.23 -14.66
N CYS A 143 5.26 -6.13 -14.12
CA CYS A 143 4.28 -5.15 -14.57
C CYS A 143 3.41 -4.67 -13.41
N TRP A 144 2.72 -3.54 -13.63
CA TRP A 144 1.82 -2.91 -12.67
C TRP A 144 2.44 -2.42 -11.36
N ALA A 145 3.75 -2.53 -11.17
CA ALA A 145 4.42 -1.96 -10.01
C ALA A 145 4.32 -0.44 -10.08
N GLY A 146 3.58 0.18 -9.15
CA GLY A 146 3.51 1.64 -9.07
C GLY A 146 4.87 2.24 -8.71
N SER A 147 5.12 3.48 -9.14
CA SER A 147 6.44 4.13 -9.11
C SER A 147 7.52 3.52 -10.01
N LEU A 148 7.35 2.32 -10.56
CA LEU A 148 8.36 1.70 -11.42
C LEU A 148 8.57 2.48 -12.72
N GLY A 149 7.51 3.05 -13.29
CA GLY A 149 7.54 3.69 -14.60
C GLY A 149 8.54 4.84 -14.68
N LYS A 150 8.61 5.68 -13.64
CA LYS A 150 9.43 6.89 -13.63
C LYS A 150 10.21 7.13 -12.34
N ALA A 151 9.61 6.92 -11.17
CA ALA A 151 10.13 7.49 -9.92
C ALA A 151 11.04 6.56 -9.09
N ALA A 152 10.82 5.24 -9.13
CA ALA A 152 11.50 4.32 -8.24
C ALA A 152 12.96 4.12 -8.63
N THR A 153 13.87 4.39 -7.68
CA THR A 153 15.31 4.12 -7.83
C THR A 153 15.65 2.70 -7.41
N HIS A 154 14.87 2.12 -6.49
CA HIS A 154 15.00 0.75 -6.02
C HIS A 154 13.66 0.02 -6.12
N GLY A 155 13.72 -1.31 -6.20
CA GLY A 155 12.53 -2.15 -6.15
C GLY A 155 12.71 -3.34 -5.24
N THR A 156 11.66 -3.69 -4.50
CA THR A 156 11.51 -5.06 -3.97
C THR A 156 11.04 -5.94 -5.11
N VAL A 157 11.97 -6.64 -5.75
CA VAL A 157 11.70 -7.51 -6.91
C VAL A 157 11.60 -8.95 -6.45
N PHE A 158 10.51 -9.63 -6.81
CA PHE A 158 10.33 -11.05 -6.53
C PHE A 158 10.81 -11.90 -7.70
N ALA A 159 11.64 -12.89 -7.41
CA ALA A 159 12.19 -13.79 -8.42
C ALA A 159 12.34 -15.21 -7.87
N GLN A 160 12.33 -16.20 -8.77
CA GLN A 160 12.63 -17.59 -8.47
C GLN A 160 14.11 -17.71 -8.15
N LEU A 161 14.43 -18.03 -6.89
CA LEU A 161 15.81 -18.18 -6.45
C LEU A 161 16.37 -19.51 -6.96
N VAL A 162 17.46 -19.46 -7.72
CA VAL A 162 18.14 -20.64 -8.27
C VAL A 162 19.55 -20.75 -7.71
N THR A 163 19.89 -21.91 -7.13
CA THR A 163 21.25 -22.19 -6.63
C THR A 163 22.17 -22.72 -7.73
N PRO A 164 23.50 -22.76 -7.52
CA PRO A 164 24.47 -23.17 -8.56
C PRO A 164 24.29 -24.60 -9.10
N ASP A 165 23.62 -25.47 -8.33
CA ASP A 165 23.21 -26.82 -8.75
C ASP A 165 22.00 -26.84 -9.69
N GLY A 166 21.46 -25.66 -10.06
CA GLY A 166 20.29 -25.50 -10.93
C GLY A 166 18.96 -25.70 -10.22
N VAL A 167 18.95 -25.90 -8.90
CA VAL A 167 17.72 -26.12 -8.14
C VAL A 167 17.03 -24.79 -7.85
N CYS A 168 15.74 -24.72 -8.21
CA CYS A 168 14.87 -23.59 -7.86
C CYS A 168 14.28 -23.77 -6.46
N HIS A 169 14.51 -22.82 -5.57
CA HIS A 169 14.02 -22.82 -4.18
C HIS A 169 12.74 -21.99 -4.00
N GLY A 170 12.13 -21.56 -5.10
CA GLY A 170 10.90 -20.79 -5.14
C GLY A 170 11.12 -19.28 -5.04
N LEU A 171 9.99 -18.58 -4.95
CA LEU A 171 9.94 -17.13 -4.97
C LEU A 171 10.59 -16.50 -3.74
N HIS A 172 11.53 -15.58 -3.95
CA HIS A 172 12.18 -14.77 -2.91
C HIS A 172 12.18 -13.29 -3.33
N ALA A 173 12.30 -12.40 -2.35
CA ALA A 173 12.36 -10.95 -2.57
C ALA A 173 13.80 -10.44 -2.51
N PHE A 174 14.12 -9.52 -3.41
CA PHE A 174 15.43 -8.89 -3.54
C PHE A 174 15.25 -7.38 -3.59
N ILE A 175 16.17 -6.65 -2.95
CA ILE A 175 16.28 -5.20 -3.14
C ILE A 175 17.14 -4.96 -4.37
N VAL A 176 16.56 -4.42 -5.43
CA VAL A 176 17.23 -4.25 -6.72
C VAL A 176 17.38 -2.77 -7.00
N PRO A 177 18.61 -2.25 -7.16
CA PRO A 177 18.83 -0.92 -7.73
C PRO A 177 18.32 -0.94 -9.18
N LEU A 178 17.35 -0.09 -9.48
CA LEU A 178 16.72 0.00 -10.80
C LEU A 178 17.26 1.20 -11.58
N ARG A 179 17.50 2.31 -10.88
CA ARG A 179 18.00 3.57 -11.44
C ARG A 179 19.06 4.15 -10.54
N ASP A 180 19.96 4.92 -11.13
CA ASP A 180 20.84 5.81 -10.39
C ASP A 180 19.99 6.86 -9.63
N PRO A 181 20.14 7.02 -8.29
CA PRO A 181 19.27 7.90 -7.52
C PRO A 181 19.39 9.39 -7.85
N ASN A 182 20.51 9.83 -8.41
CA ASN A 182 20.76 11.25 -8.71
C ASN A 182 20.28 11.64 -10.10
N THR A 183 20.42 10.72 -11.07
CA THR A 183 20.13 10.97 -12.48
C THR A 183 18.81 10.33 -12.95
N LEU A 184 18.27 9.39 -12.17
CA LEU A 184 17.10 8.56 -12.49
C LEU A 184 17.26 7.72 -13.78
N LEU A 185 18.48 7.61 -14.30
CA LEU A 185 18.79 6.76 -15.43
C LEU A 185 18.75 5.30 -15.01
N VAL A 186 18.09 4.49 -15.84
CA VAL A 186 17.97 3.04 -15.63
C VAL A 186 19.35 2.40 -15.73
N HIS A 187 19.67 1.49 -14.81
CA HIS A 187 20.94 0.78 -14.86
C HIS A 187 21.03 -0.14 -16.11
N PRO A 188 22.22 -0.28 -16.71
CA PRO A 188 22.43 -1.19 -17.84
C PRO A 188 22.00 -2.62 -17.51
N GLY A 189 21.36 -3.30 -18.48
CA GLY A 189 20.81 -4.64 -18.28
C GLY A 189 19.38 -4.66 -17.74
N ILE A 190 18.76 -3.49 -17.56
CA ILE A 190 17.34 -3.37 -17.20
C ILE A 190 16.64 -2.53 -18.27
N ILE A 191 15.46 -2.99 -18.70
CA ILE A 191 14.53 -2.18 -19.50
C ILE A 191 13.37 -1.83 -18.59
N ILE A 192 13.08 -0.53 -18.43
CA ILE A 192 11.94 -0.04 -17.67
C ILE A 192 11.13 0.90 -18.54
N GLY A 193 9.81 0.74 -18.52
CA GLY A 193 8.87 1.64 -19.19
C GLY A 193 7.62 1.88 -18.36
N ASP A 194 6.88 2.91 -18.77
CA ASP A 194 5.57 3.22 -18.22
C ASP A 194 4.50 2.36 -18.92
N MET A 195 3.46 1.95 -18.18
CA MET A 195 2.35 1.15 -18.72
C MET A 195 1.35 1.99 -19.53
N GLY A 196 1.42 3.32 -19.43
CA GLY A 196 0.55 4.25 -20.12
C GLY A 196 -0.72 4.59 -19.35
N GLU A 197 -1.70 5.09 -20.09
CA GLU A 197 -2.99 5.49 -19.58
C GLU A 197 -3.76 4.29 -18.98
N LYS A 198 -4.39 4.53 -17.84
CA LYS A 198 -5.22 3.59 -17.10
C LYS A 198 -6.64 4.15 -17.01
N LEU A 199 -7.60 3.29 -16.69
CA LEU A 199 -8.97 3.70 -16.41
C LEU A 199 -9.08 4.72 -15.26
N GLY A 200 -8.12 4.69 -14.32
CA GLY A 200 -8.03 5.63 -13.21
C GLY A 200 -6.66 5.51 -12.53
N LEU A 201 -6.46 6.29 -11.46
CA LEU A 201 -5.20 6.35 -10.72
C LEU A 201 -4.01 6.76 -11.61
N ASN A 202 -4.25 7.68 -12.56
CA ASN A 202 -3.28 8.02 -13.60
C ASN A 202 -2.04 8.77 -13.09
N ALA A 203 -2.08 9.38 -11.90
CA ALA A 203 -0.87 9.95 -11.28
C ALA A 203 0.11 8.88 -10.76
N VAL A 204 -0.33 7.61 -10.67
CA VAL A 204 0.56 6.48 -10.39
C VAL A 204 1.19 6.01 -11.71
N ASP A 205 2.49 6.22 -11.83
CA ASP A 205 3.37 5.74 -12.90
C ASP A 205 3.64 4.22 -12.75
N ASN A 206 2.59 3.42 -12.92
CA ASN A 206 2.72 1.97 -13.02
C ASN A 206 3.64 1.63 -14.19
N GLY A 207 4.71 0.88 -13.89
CA GLY A 207 5.69 0.51 -14.90
C GLY A 207 5.79 -0.98 -15.14
N PHE A 208 6.62 -1.31 -16.13
CA PHE A 208 7.13 -2.66 -16.35
C PHE A 208 8.65 -2.68 -16.27
N ALA A 209 9.22 -3.85 -15.95
CA ALA A 209 10.66 -4.07 -15.97
C ALA A 209 11.03 -5.43 -16.55
N ILE A 210 12.08 -5.45 -17.37
CA ILE A 210 12.69 -6.67 -17.94
C ILE A 210 14.15 -6.68 -17.52
N PHE A 211 14.60 -7.79 -16.93
CA PHE A 211 15.98 -7.96 -16.49
C PHE A 211 16.76 -8.82 -17.50
N ASN A 212 17.90 -8.33 -17.96
CA ASN A 212 18.80 -9.05 -18.85
C ASN A 212 20.14 -9.30 -18.14
N GLN A 213 20.25 -10.45 -17.48
CA GLN A 213 21.47 -10.88 -16.77
C GLN A 213 21.98 -9.80 -15.79
N TYR A 214 21.06 -9.09 -15.14
CA TYR A 214 21.37 -7.97 -14.26
C TYR A 214 21.91 -8.46 -12.93
N ARG A 215 23.06 -7.93 -12.47
CA ARG A 215 23.76 -8.46 -11.30
C ARG A 215 23.55 -7.58 -10.08
N ILE A 216 23.20 -8.20 -8.96
CA ILE A 216 23.12 -7.55 -7.65
C ILE A 216 23.96 -8.31 -6.60
N PRO A 217 24.52 -7.63 -5.59
CA PRO A 217 25.22 -8.30 -4.51
C PRO A 217 24.38 -9.37 -3.81
N LYS A 218 25.03 -10.40 -3.27
CA LYS A 218 24.38 -11.44 -2.45
C LYS A 218 23.53 -10.86 -1.32
N ASP A 219 23.98 -9.76 -0.72
CA ASP A 219 23.33 -9.16 0.44
C ASP A 219 22.02 -8.43 0.11
N ASN A 220 21.70 -8.25 -1.17
CA ASN A 220 20.42 -7.71 -1.61
C ASN A 220 19.25 -8.70 -1.48
N LEU A 221 19.51 -9.98 -1.20
CA LEU A 221 18.47 -10.95 -0.88
C LEU A 221 17.87 -10.68 0.51
N LEU A 222 16.56 -10.43 0.58
CA LEU A 222 15.81 -10.32 1.83
C LEU A 222 15.70 -11.69 2.50
N ASN A 223 16.70 -12.02 3.31
CA ASN A 223 17.04 -13.40 3.66
C ASN A 223 16.50 -13.87 5.02
N LYS A 224 15.43 -13.26 5.56
CA LYS A 224 14.86 -13.67 6.86
C LYS A 224 14.24 -15.07 6.86
N ILE A 225 13.74 -15.53 5.71
CA ILE A 225 13.07 -16.83 5.61
C ILE A 225 13.75 -17.83 4.67
N GLY A 226 14.81 -17.43 4.00
CA GLY A 226 15.61 -18.26 3.11
C GLY A 226 16.85 -17.49 2.67
N SER A 227 18.00 -18.14 2.65
CA SER A 227 19.28 -17.55 2.30
C SER A 227 20.11 -18.52 1.47
N VAL A 228 21.16 -18.02 0.85
CA VAL A 228 22.20 -18.83 0.23
C VAL A 228 23.52 -18.58 0.96
N THR A 229 24.27 -19.64 1.26
CA THR A 229 25.62 -19.54 1.84
C THR A 229 26.61 -19.01 0.79
N PRO A 230 27.80 -18.50 1.18
CA PRO A 230 28.82 -18.13 0.21
C PRO A 230 29.22 -19.29 -0.73
N SER A 231 29.14 -20.54 -0.25
CA SER A 231 29.39 -21.75 -1.04
C SER A 231 28.25 -22.13 -1.99
N GLY A 232 27.13 -21.41 -1.99
CA GLY A 232 26.00 -21.65 -2.89
C GLY A 232 24.93 -22.62 -2.36
N GLN A 233 25.00 -23.02 -1.08
CA GLN A 233 23.98 -23.88 -0.48
C GLN A 233 22.77 -23.07 -0.01
N TYR A 234 21.57 -23.54 -0.33
CA TYR A 234 20.35 -22.95 0.19
C TYR A 234 20.12 -23.34 1.66
N VAL A 235 19.78 -22.36 2.50
CA VAL A 235 19.46 -22.57 3.92
C VAL A 235 18.19 -21.81 4.27
N SER A 236 17.32 -22.42 5.07
CA SER A 236 16.08 -21.78 5.50
C SER A 236 15.69 -22.23 6.90
N PRO A 237 15.22 -21.31 7.77
CA PRO A 237 14.61 -21.68 9.04
C PRO A 237 13.24 -22.35 8.85
N VAL A 238 12.67 -22.35 7.65
CA VAL A 238 11.38 -22.97 7.31
C VAL A 238 11.61 -24.14 6.38
N LYS A 239 11.48 -25.36 6.92
CA LYS A 239 11.71 -26.60 6.15
C LYS A 239 10.65 -26.83 5.07
N ASP A 240 9.38 -26.61 5.41
CA ASP A 240 8.25 -26.81 4.51
C ASP A 240 8.20 -25.70 3.44
N SER A 241 8.27 -26.09 2.17
CA SER A 241 8.29 -25.16 1.03
C SER A 241 6.99 -24.39 0.86
N ARG A 242 5.84 -24.98 1.20
CA ARG A 242 4.53 -24.32 1.13
C ARG A 242 4.44 -23.26 2.22
N LYS A 243 4.75 -23.60 3.47
CA LYS A 243 4.80 -22.63 4.58
C LYS A 243 5.81 -21.52 4.32
N ARG A 244 6.93 -21.82 3.67
CA ARG A 244 7.93 -20.83 3.28
C ARG A 244 7.38 -19.86 2.23
N PHE A 245 6.74 -20.37 1.19
CA PHE A 245 6.06 -19.52 0.21
C PHE A 245 5.01 -18.64 0.88
N ASP A 246 4.14 -19.21 1.71
CA ASP A 246 3.10 -18.46 2.42
C ASP A 246 3.74 -17.36 3.28
N ARG A 247 4.82 -17.64 4.02
CA ARG A 247 5.54 -16.61 4.79
C ARG A 247 6.23 -15.55 3.91
N ASN A 248 6.67 -15.90 2.70
CA ASN A 248 7.24 -14.96 1.73
C ASN A 248 6.18 -14.01 1.18
N THR A 249 4.91 -14.44 1.10
CA THR A 249 3.85 -13.63 0.51
C THR A 249 2.87 -13.04 1.52
N VAL A 250 2.72 -13.59 2.73
CA VAL A 250 1.69 -13.16 3.71
C VAL A 250 1.74 -11.66 4.02
N HIS A 251 2.92 -11.03 4.02
CA HIS A 251 3.06 -9.60 4.23
C HIS A 251 2.37 -8.74 3.15
N THR A 252 2.07 -9.29 1.97
CA THR A 252 1.23 -8.61 0.96
C THR A 252 -0.20 -8.43 1.42
N THR A 253 -0.71 -9.30 2.30
CA THR A 253 -2.06 -9.19 2.89
C THR A 253 -2.16 -7.99 3.84
N LEU A 254 -1.03 -7.47 4.34
CA LEU A 254 -1.01 -6.25 5.16
C LEU A 254 -1.22 -5.00 4.31
N LEU A 255 -0.84 -5.06 3.03
CA LEU A 255 -0.96 -3.97 2.07
C LEU A 255 -2.39 -3.82 1.53
N SER A 256 -3.26 -4.81 1.75
CA SER A 256 -4.67 -4.76 1.38
C SER A 256 -5.54 -3.96 2.36
N LEU A 257 -5.05 -3.64 3.56
CA LEU A 257 -5.82 -2.91 4.57
C LEU A 257 -6.07 -1.45 4.24
N ASP A 258 -5.17 -0.80 3.50
CA ASP A 258 -5.31 0.60 3.08
C ASP A 258 -6.54 0.86 2.19
N ARG A 259 -7.31 -0.19 1.88
CA ARG A 259 -8.33 -0.19 0.85
C ARG A 259 -9.68 -0.67 1.34
N GLU A 260 -9.90 -0.89 2.63
CA GLU A 260 -11.26 -1.17 3.13
C GLU A 260 -12.00 0.14 3.50
N GLU A 261 -11.27 1.25 3.59
CA GLU A 261 -11.80 2.61 3.79
C GLU A 261 -12.37 3.24 2.51
N HIS A 262 -13.16 2.50 1.73
CA HIS A 262 -13.98 3.09 0.66
C HIS A 262 -15.28 3.71 1.21
N SER A 263 -15.51 3.64 2.53
CA SER A 263 -16.74 4.08 3.20
C SER A 263 -17.16 5.54 2.95
N PRO A 264 -16.28 6.55 2.83
CA PRO A 264 -16.74 7.94 2.68
C PRO A 264 -17.24 8.26 1.26
N HIS A 265 -16.75 7.56 0.22
CA HIS A 265 -17.16 7.78 -1.17
C HIS A 265 -18.67 7.53 -1.40
N TYR A 266 -19.23 6.50 -0.77
CA TYR A 266 -20.67 6.23 -0.85
C TYR A 266 -21.50 7.37 -0.27
N THR A 267 -21.07 7.92 0.87
CA THR A 267 -21.86 8.88 1.64
C THR A 267 -21.91 10.24 0.95
N ALA A 268 -20.81 10.66 0.31
CA ALA A 268 -20.72 11.94 -0.40
C ALA A 268 -21.63 11.98 -1.65
N VAL A 269 -21.60 10.95 -2.52
CA VAL A 269 -22.45 10.92 -3.72
C VAL A 269 -23.93 10.74 -3.37
N THR A 270 -24.23 9.95 -2.33
CA THR A 270 -25.60 9.81 -1.84
C THR A 270 -26.11 11.11 -1.20
N GLY A 271 -25.21 11.86 -0.52
CA GLY A 271 -25.48 13.18 0.03
C GLY A 271 -25.72 14.25 -1.03
N GLN A 272 -24.98 14.24 -2.15
CA GLN A 272 -25.19 15.14 -3.29
C GLN A 272 -26.56 14.97 -3.94
N ARG A 273 -27.09 13.74 -4.03
CA ARG A 273 -28.50 13.55 -4.45
C ARG A 273 -29.51 13.90 -3.39
N GLY A 274 -29.15 13.73 -2.11
CA GLY A 274 -29.98 14.13 -0.98
C GLY A 274 -30.35 15.61 -0.98
N THR A 275 -29.68 16.44 -1.78
CA THR A 275 -29.94 17.88 -1.95
C THR A 275 -30.49 18.27 -3.33
N GLN A 276 -30.63 17.34 -4.27
CA GLN A 276 -31.17 17.63 -5.60
C GLN A 276 -32.69 17.64 -5.61
N PHE A 277 -33.24 18.63 -6.31
CA PHE A 277 -34.68 18.78 -6.52
C PHE A 277 -35.04 18.41 -7.95
N THR A 278 -36.17 17.72 -8.11
CA THR A 278 -36.79 17.51 -9.42
C THR A 278 -38.06 18.30 -9.53
N HIS A 279 -38.34 18.80 -10.74
CA HIS A 279 -39.56 19.52 -11.06
C HIS A 279 -40.49 18.60 -11.85
N TYR A 280 -41.70 18.40 -11.34
CA TYR A 280 -42.74 17.60 -11.98
C TYR A 280 -44.00 18.46 -12.13
N THR A 281 -44.75 18.21 -13.19
CA THR A 281 -46.09 18.77 -13.35
C THR A 281 -47.08 17.63 -13.16
N ASP A 282 -47.94 17.74 -12.15
CA ASP A 282 -48.90 16.70 -11.88
C ASP A 282 -50.03 16.63 -12.91
N VAL A 283 -50.87 15.59 -12.78
CA VAL A 283 -52.04 15.37 -13.65
C VAL A 283 -53.05 16.52 -13.62
N THR A 284 -52.94 17.44 -12.66
CA THR A 284 -53.76 18.64 -12.51
C THR A 284 -53.10 19.90 -13.10
N GLY A 285 -51.88 19.77 -13.65
CA GLY A 285 -51.10 20.90 -14.17
C GLY A 285 -50.29 21.64 -13.10
N ARG A 286 -50.28 21.17 -11.84
CA ARG A 286 -49.54 21.83 -10.77
C ARG A 286 -48.06 21.51 -10.88
N LYS A 287 -47.22 22.55 -10.93
CA LYS A 287 -45.77 22.42 -10.84
C LYS A 287 -45.37 22.17 -9.39
N LEU A 288 -44.73 21.04 -9.14
CA LEU A 288 -44.19 20.63 -7.86
C LEU A 288 -42.67 20.56 -7.96
N THR A 289 -42.00 21.03 -6.91
CA THR A 289 -40.58 20.86 -6.70
C THR A 289 -40.43 19.85 -5.57
N LEU A 290 -39.94 18.66 -5.89
CA LEU A 290 -39.77 17.59 -4.92
C LEU A 290 -38.30 17.33 -4.69
N LEU A 291 -37.91 17.15 -3.43
CA LEU A 291 -36.62 16.58 -3.10
C LEU A 291 -36.58 15.14 -3.63
N LEU A 292 -35.57 14.80 -4.43
CA LEU A 292 -35.45 13.47 -5.04
C LEU A 292 -35.46 12.34 -3.99
N LEU A 293 -34.92 12.62 -2.79
CA LEU A 293 -34.87 11.66 -1.68
C LEU A 293 -36.25 11.34 -1.08
N VAL A 294 -37.29 12.14 -1.34
CA VAL A 294 -38.66 11.85 -0.89
C VAL A 294 -39.31 10.75 -1.74
N ILE A 295 -38.79 10.49 -2.94
CA ILE A 295 -39.27 9.41 -3.82
C ILE A 295 -38.84 8.06 -3.23
N VAL A 296 -39.80 7.23 -2.84
CA VAL A 296 -39.57 5.91 -2.24
C VAL A 296 -38.63 5.04 -3.09
N LEU A 297 -38.81 5.04 -4.42
CA LEU A 297 -37.92 4.28 -5.30
C LEU A 297 -36.45 4.73 -5.21
N GLN A 298 -36.19 6.03 -5.02
CA GLN A 298 -34.82 6.51 -4.81
C GLN A 298 -34.25 6.10 -3.46
N GLN A 299 -35.08 6.09 -2.42
CA GLN A 299 -34.69 5.57 -1.10
C GLN A 299 -34.28 4.09 -1.18
N TRP A 300 -35.08 3.27 -1.88
CA TRP A 300 -34.77 1.85 -2.09
C TRP A 300 -33.46 1.62 -2.85
N ARG A 301 -33.14 2.49 -3.82
CA ARG A 301 -31.89 2.41 -4.56
C ARG A 301 -30.67 2.79 -3.72
N LEU A 302 -30.80 3.76 -2.80
CA LEU A 302 -29.66 4.42 -2.15
C LEU A 302 -29.43 3.99 -0.70
N PHE A 303 -30.50 3.83 0.08
CA PHE A 303 -30.40 3.54 1.52
C PHE A 303 -29.68 2.22 1.84
N PRO A 304 -29.82 1.13 1.05
CA PRO A 304 -29.04 -0.08 1.27
C PRO A 304 -27.53 0.16 1.18
N TYR A 305 -27.06 1.01 0.25
CA TYR A 305 -25.64 1.32 0.11
C TYR A 305 -25.13 2.26 1.20
N ILE A 306 -25.96 3.19 1.71
CA ILE A 306 -25.62 3.95 2.92
C ILE A 306 -25.44 2.99 4.10
N ALA A 307 -26.39 2.09 4.33
CA ALA A 307 -26.29 1.11 5.43
C ALA A 307 -25.06 0.22 5.27
N ALA A 308 -24.78 -0.24 4.04
CA ALA A 308 -23.58 -1.00 3.72
C ALA A 308 -22.30 -0.20 4.03
N ALA A 309 -22.23 1.09 3.68
CA ALA A 309 -21.07 1.92 3.99
C ALA A 309 -20.76 1.96 5.49
N PHE A 310 -21.78 2.17 6.34
CA PHE A 310 -21.60 2.13 7.80
C PHE A 310 -21.14 0.76 8.30
N ALA A 311 -21.74 -0.33 7.81
CA ALA A 311 -21.34 -1.69 8.18
C ALA A 311 -19.88 -1.99 7.79
N LEU A 312 -19.48 -1.59 6.57
CA LEU A 312 -18.12 -1.75 6.06
C LEU A 312 -17.12 -0.90 6.84
N LYS A 313 -17.48 0.32 7.26
CA LYS A 313 -16.63 1.16 8.12
C LYS A 313 -16.32 0.50 9.44
N VAL A 314 -17.35 0.02 10.15
CA VAL A 314 -17.20 -0.65 11.45
C VAL A 314 -16.35 -1.92 11.30
N TYR A 315 -16.58 -2.70 10.25
CA TYR A 315 -15.76 -3.87 9.95
C TYR A 315 -14.29 -3.50 9.72
N SER A 316 -14.02 -2.49 8.89
CA SER A 316 -12.67 -2.05 8.52
C SER A 316 -11.88 -1.55 9.73
N GLU A 317 -12.50 -0.71 10.57
CA GLU A 317 -11.88 -0.19 11.80
C GLU A 317 -11.53 -1.31 12.78
N TYR A 318 -12.44 -2.28 12.94
CA TYR A 318 -12.22 -3.43 13.82
C TYR A 318 -11.12 -4.35 13.28
N SER A 319 -11.15 -4.65 11.97
CA SER A 319 -10.15 -5.50 11.31
C SER A 319 -8.75 -4.87 11.37
N LEU A 320 -8.63 -3.57 11.09
CA LEU A 320 -7.38 -2.81 11.20
C LEU A 320 -6.81 -2.91 12.62
N LYS A 321 -7.65 -2.73 13.65
CA LYS A 321 -7.22 -2.85 15.05
C LYS A 321 -6.63 -4.24 15.35
N ILE A 322 -7.34 -5.32 14.98
CA ILE A 322 -6.86 -6.70 15.17
C ILE A 322 -5.52 -6.89 14.46
N LEU A 323 -5.40 -6.40 13.23
CA LEU A 323 -4.19 -6.60 12.45
C LEU A 323 -3.00 -5.82 13.01
N VAL A 324 -3.20 -4.60 13.50
CA VAL A 324 -2.15 -3.82 14.18
C VAL A 324 -1.69 -4.55 15.45
N GLU A 325 -2.62 -5.05 16.26
CA GLU A 325 -2.30 -5.82 17.48
C GLU A 325 -1.49 -7.10 17.13
N PHE A 326 -1.92 -7.82 16.09
CA PHE A 326 -1.21 -9.00 15.58
C PHE A 326 0.22 -8.67 15.10
N ASN A 327 0.40 -7.58 14.35
CA ASN A 327 1.71 -7.17 13.86
C ASN A 327 2.65 -6.74 14.99
N ILE A 328 2.15 -6.00 15.99
CA ILE A 328 2.92 -5.65 17.18
C ILE A 328 3.38 -6.92 17.90
N ALA A 329 2.49 -7.92 18.06
CA ALA A 329 2.85 -9.20 18.66
C ALA A 329 3.95 -9.94 17.87
N LEU A 330 3.87 -9.94 16.54
CA LEU A 330 4.91 -10.52 15.68
C LEU A 330 6.25 -9.79 15.78
N MET A 331 6.25 -8.46 15.83
CA MET A 331 7.47 -7.65 15.99
C MET A 331 8.14 -7.89 17.35
N LEU A 332 7.35 -8.07 18.41
CA LEU A 332 7.85 -8.41 19.75
C LEU A 332 8.24 -9.88 19.90
N ASN A 333 8.33 -10.65 18.80
CA ASN A 333 8.63 -12.08 18.77
C ASN A 333 7.74 -12.94 19.70
N LYS A 334 6.52 -12.48 20.00
CA LYS A 334 5.54 -13.25 20.78
C LYS A 334 4.88 -14.30 19.88
N ARG A 335 5.64 -15.33 19.50
CA ARG A 335 5.11 -16.44 18.68
C ARG A 335 4.48 -17.49 19.57
N SER A 336 3.22 -17.80 19.30
CA SER A 336 2.47 -18.89 19.92
C SER A 336 1.61 -19.60 18.88
N ASP A 337 1.13 -20.81 19.19
CA ASP A 337 0.19 -21.52 18.30
C ASP A 337 -1.10 -20.72 18.09
N HIS A 338 -1.55 -20.01 19.13
CA HIS A 338 -2.65 -19.07 19.03
C HIS A 338 -2.39 -17.96 18.00
N MET A 339 -1.18 -17.39 17.96
CA MET A 339 -0.82 -16.39 16.95
C MET A 339 -0.76 -16.96 15.54
N ASN A 340 -0.27 -18.19 15.37
CA ASN A 340 -0.28 -18.83 14.04
C ASN A 340 -1.72 -19.04 13.53
N ASN A 341 -2.62 -19.50 14.41
CA ASN A 341 -4.04 -19.69 14.07
C ASN A 341 -4.74 -18.36 13.79
N LEU A 342 -4.47 -17.33 14.61
CA LEU A 342 -5.00 -15.99 14.39
C LEU A 342 -4.54 -15.41 13.05
N GLY A 343 -3.27 -15.60 12.68
CA GLY A 343 -2.76 -15.16 11.38
C GLY A 343 -3.48 -15.83 10.20
N ALA A 344 -3.79 -17.12 10.31
CA ALA A 344 -4.57 -17.84 9.31
C ALA A 344 -6.03 -17.35 9.23
N GLU A 345 -6.64 -17.08 10.38
CA GLU A 345 -8.01 -16.54 10.48
C GLU A 345 -8.10 -15.13 9.88
N ILE A 346 -7.19 -14.24 10.25
CA ILE A 346 -7.06 -12.89 9.67
C ILE A 346 -6.98 -12.99 8.15
N HIS A 347 -6.09 -13.86 7.62
CA HIS A 347 -5.93 -14.01 6.18
C HIS A 347 -7.21 -14.52 5.49
N ALA A 348 -7.92 -15.48 6.10
CA ALA A 348 -9.17 -16.01 5.54
C ALA A 348 -10.30 -14.97 5.54
N LEU A 349 -10.46 -14.23 6.63
CA LEU A 349 -11.46 -13.16 6.76
C LEU A 349 -11.17 -12.03 5.77
N GLN A 350 -9.92 -11.57 5.68
CA GLN A 350 -9.54 -10.49 4.77
C GLN A 350 -9.66 -10.90 3.30
N SER A 351 -9.30 -12.14 2.96
CA SER A 351 -9.43 -12.65 1.59
C SER A 351 -10.89 -12.75 1.13
N SER A 352 -11.83 -12.99 2.05
CA SER A 352 -13.26 -13.06 1.75
C SER A 352 -13.95 -11.70 1.81
N ALA A 353 -13.56 -10.83 2.76
CA ALA A 353 -14.11 -9.49 2.92
C ALA A 353 -13.70 -8.56 1.78
N LYS A 354 -12.42 -8.56 1.37
CA LYS A 354 -11.89 -7.67 0.33
C LYS A 354 -12.76 -7.62 -0.94
N PRO A 355 -13.11 -8.74 -1.60
CA PRO A 355 -13.94 -8.70 -2.81
C PRO A 355 -15.36 -8.21 -2.51
N LEU A 356 -15.95 -8.60 -1.37
CA LEU A 356 -17.27 -8.14 -0.96
C LEU A 356 -17.31 -6.60 -0.78
N CYS A 357 -16.35 -6.05 -0.04
CA CYS A 357 -16.20 -4.61 0.14
C CYS A 357 -16.01 -3.90 -1.21
N SER A 358 -15.11 -4.42 -2.06
CA SER A 358 -14.77 -3.81 -3.36
C SER A 358 -15.95 -3.82 -4.34
N TRP A 359 -16.67 -4.94 -4.46
CA TRP A 359 -17.82 -5.04 -5.36
C TRP A 359 -19.01 -4.23 -4.84
N THR A 360 -19.23 -4.21 -3.53
CA THR A 360 -20.23 -3.32 -2.93
C THR A 360 -19.90 -1.86 -3.25
N ALA A 361 -18.62 -1.48 -3.23
CA ALA A 361 -18.14 -0.14 -3.60
C ALA A 361 -18.45 0.22 -5.03
N GLN A 362 -18.02 -0.65 -5.93
CA GLN A 362 -18.26 -0.48 -7.34
C GLN A 362 -19.77 -0.32 -7.64
N HIS A 363 -20.61 -1.20 -7.09
CA HIS A 363 -22.05 -1.16 -7.31
C HIS A 363 -22.69 0.09 -6.70
N GLY A 364 -22.33 0.44 -5.46
CA GLY A 364 -22.84 1.63 -4.79
C GLY A 364 -22.49 2.91 -5.55
N ILE A 365 -21.24 3.06 -6.00
CA ILE A 365 -20.80 4.19 -6.82
C ILE A 365 -21.59 4.26 -8.13
N GLN A 366 -21.77 3.12 -8.81
CA GLN A 366 -22.53 3.08 -10.06
C GLN A 366 -24.01 3.47 -9.86
N GLU A 367 -24.67 2.95 -8.82
CA GLU A 367 -26.06 3.30 -8.50
C GLU A 367 -26.20 4.78 -8.10
N CYS A 368 -25.22 5.30 -7.35
CA CYS A 368 -25.08 6.70 -6.97
C CYS A 368 -24.72 7.61 -8.16
N ARG A 369 -24.19 7.08 -9.26
CA ARG A 369 -24.04 7.81 -10.52
C ARG A 369 -25.35 7.85 -11.31
N GLU A 370 -26.02 6.71 -11.46
CA GLU A 370 -27.14 6.57 -12.40
C GLU A 370 -28.41 7.35 -12.07
N ALA A 371 -28.90 7.27 -10.85
CA ALA A 371 -30.00 8.14 -10.41
C ALA A 371 -29.65 9.64 -10.22
N CYS A 372 -28.43 10.11 -10.56
CA CYS A 372 -28.15 11.55 -10.73
C CYS A 372 -28.66 11.98 -12.12
N GLY A 373 -29.28 11.05 -12.87
CA GLY A 373 -29.73 11.26 -14.22
C GLY A 373 -28.56 11.60 -15.14
N GLY A 374 -28.82 12.43 -16.14
CA GLY A 374 -27.79 12.87 -17.10
C GLY A 374 -26.62 13.60 -16.44
N HIS A 375 -26.82 14.27 -15.31
CA HIS A 375 -25.74 15.00 -14.62
C HIS A 375 -24.68 14.06 -14.05
N GLY A 376 -25.03 12.82 -13.70
CA GLY A 376 -24.06 11.79 -13.30
C GLY A 376 -23.11 11.34 -14.44
N TYR A 377 -23.23 11.90 -15.64
CA TYR A 377 -22.29 11.69 -16.75
C TYR A 377 -21.29 12.84 -16.92
N LEU A 378 -21.44 13.93 -16.16
CA LEU A 378 -20.47 15.02 -16.15
C LEU A 378 -19.22 14.59 -15.38
N SER A 379 -18.04 14.89 -15.91
CA SER A 379 -16.78 14.57 -15.25
C SER A 379 -16.64 15.28 -13.89
N CYS A 380 -17.10 16.53 -13.79
CA CYS A 380 -17.07 17.30 -12.54
C CYS A 380 -17.99 16.76 -11.43
N GLU A 381 -19.00 15.96 -11.79
CA GLU A 381 -19.87 15.26 -10.82
C GLU A 381 -19.33 13.86 -10.48
N SER A 382 -18.39 13.36 -11.29
CA SER A 382 -17.67 12.09 -11.09
C SER A 382 -16.39 12.28 -10.27
N GLU A 383 -15.83 13.49 -10.27
CA GLU A 383 -14.76 13.94 -9.40
C GLU A 383 -15.37 14.48 -8.10
N ILE A 384 -15.35 13.67 -7.04
CA ILE A 384 -15.97 14.01 -5.75
C ILE A 384 -15.24 15.19 -5.05
N PHE A 385 -14.13 15.68 -5.61
CA PHE A 385 -13.43 16.90 -5.18
C PHE A 385 -13.02 17.74 -6.39
N PRO A 386 -13.50 18.99 -6.52
CA PRO A 386 -13.17 19.87 -7.64
C PRO A 386 -11.72 20.35 -7.48
N GLY A 387 -10.80 19.58 -8.05
CA GLY A 387 -9.38 19.87 -8.09
C GLY A 387 -8.87 19.96 -9.52
N HIS A 388 -9.61 20.62 -10.42
CA HIS A 388 -9.13 21.32 -11.61
C HIS A 388 -10.29 21.61 -12.56
N THR A 389 -10.93 22.76 -12.40
CA THR A 389 -11.52 23.43 -13.57
C THR A 389 -10.44 24.33 -14.13
N ASN A 390 -9.90 23.97 -15.30
CA ASN A 390 -9.05 24.84 -16.09
C ASN A 390 -9.87 26.08 -16.48
N ASN A 391 -9.47 27.23 -15.94
CA ASN A 391 -9.64 28.54 -16.56
C ASN A 391 -8.26 29.16 -16.73
#